data_AF-A0A4Q3T709-F1
#
_entry.id   AF-A0A4Q3T709-F1
#
_cell.length_a   1.000
_cell.length_b   1.000
_cell.length_c   1.000
_cell.angle_alpha   90.00
_cell.angle_beta   90.00
_cell.angle_gamma   90.00
#
_symmetry.space_group_name_H-M   'P 1'
#
loop_
_entity.id
_entity.type
_entity.pdbx_description
1 polymer ?
#
loop_
_entity_poly.entity_id
_entity_poly.type
_entity_poly.pdbx_seq_one_letter_code
_entity_poly.pdbx_strand_id
1 'polypeptide(L)'
;MDILTLALLGVMPALVIVAGLKDLTSMKIPNWISGLLIIFFVPAALAVRLAPMDMAIHLGVAIAALIVGAGMFALRWIGGGDAKLLAAACLWLGLQGSGMYLLWTGVMGGLFCLVLIFARFH
;
A
#
# COMPACT_ATOMS: atom_id res chain seq x y z
N MET A 1 10.18 21.52 4.78
CA MET A 1 10.73 20.39 3.99
C MET A 1 11.09 20.92 2.63
N ASP A 2 12.24 20.52 2.09
CA ASP A 2 12.68 20.90 0.75
C ASP A 2 11.83 20.20 -0.33
N ILE A 3 11.85 20.75 -1.54
CA ILE A 3 11.03 20.28 -2.68
C ILE A 3 11.37 18.83 -3.03
N LEU A 4 12.63 18.42 -2.92
CA LEU A 4 13.06 17.06 -3.21
C LEU A 4 12.45 16.07 -2.20
N THR A 5 12.49 16.37 -0.91
CA THR A 5 11.84 15.52 0.10
C THR A 5 10.33 15.39 -0.12
N LEU A 6 9.65 16.48 -0.48
CA LEU A 6 8.22 16.42 -0.82
C LEU A 6 7.95 15.56 -2.06
N ALA A 7 8.79 15.67 -3.09
CA ALA A 7 8.67 14.85 -4.30
C ALA A 7 8.86 13.36 -3.99
N LEU A 8 9.83 13.01 -3.13
CA LEU A 8 10.08 11.62 -2.71
C LEU A 8 8.91 11.05 -1.89
N LEU A 9 8.37 11.82 -0.95
CA LEU A 9 7.20 11.40 -0.18
C LEU A 9 5.94 11.28 -1.04
N GLY A 10 5.81 12.13 -2.07
CA GLY A 10 4.72 12.09 -3.04
C GLY A 10 4.68 10.84 -3.92
N VAL A 11 5.77 10.07 -4.00
CA VAL A 11 5.82 8.81 -4.77
C VAL A 11 4.80 7.80 -4.25
N MET A 12 4.67 7.66 -2.93
CA MET A 12 3.76 6.68 -2.33
C MET A 12 2.29 6.91 -2.73
N PRO A 13 1.68 8.08 -2.46
CA PRO A 13 0.29 8.30 -2.84
C PRO A 13 0.11 8.25 -4.37
N ALA A 14 1.06 8.76 -5.16
CA ALA A 14 0.97 8.70 -6.62
C ALA A 14 0.90 7.25 -7.13
N LEU A 15 1.79 6.37 -6.65
CA LEU A 15 1.82 4.97 -7.04
C LEU A 15 0.59 4.19 -6.55
N VAL A 16 0.09 4.48 -5.34
CA VAL A 16 -1.15 3.87 -4.82
C VAL A 16 -2.37 4.31 -5.63
N ILE A 17 -2.45 5.57 -6.04
CA ILE A 17 -3.51 6.06 -6.95
C ILE A 17 -3.43 5.33 -8.28
N VAL A 18 -2.23 5.22 -8.87
CA VAL A 18 -2.04 4.47 -10.13
C VAL A 18 -2.45 3.00 -9.96
N ALA A 19 -2.14 2.37 -8.82
CA ALA A 19 -2.60 1.01 -8.54
C ALA A 19 -4.12 0.91 -8.51
N GLY A 20 -4.81 1.82 -7.82
CA GLY A 20 -6.27 1.87 -7.79
C GLY A 20 -6.88 2.06 -9.18
N LEU A 21 -6.32 2.96 -10.00
CA LEU A 21 -6.77 3.14 -11.39
C LEU A 21 -6.53 1.88 -12.24
N LYS A 22 -5.40 1.19 -12.06
CA LYS A 22 -5.10 -0.07 -12.75
C LYS A 22 -6.02 -1.19 -12.32
N ASP A 23 -6.37 -1.24 -11.04
CA ASP A 23 -7.34 -2.21 -10.53
C ASP A 23 -8.74 -1.96 -11.10
N LEU A 24 -9.22 -0.72 -11.07
CA LEU A 24 -10.52 -0.35 -11.66
C LEU A 24 -10.64 -0.62 -13.16
N THR A 25 -9.54 -0.44 -13.92
CA THR A 25 -9.57 -0.57 -15.39
C THR A 25 -9.21 -1.96 -15.89
N SER A 26 -8.31 -2.66 -15.20
CA SER A 26 -7.70 -3.91 -15.68
C SER A 26 -7.86 -5.08 -14.70
N MET A 27 -8.48 -4.85 -13.52
CA MET A 27 -8.58 -5.81 -12.41
C MET A 27 -7.24 -6.46 -12.04
N LYS A 28 -6.15 -5.72 -12.27
CA LYS A 28 -4.77 -6.20 -12.13
C LYS A 28 -3.88 -5.07 -11.64
N ILE A 29 -3.32 -5.24 -10.45
CA ILE A 29 -2.24 -4.40 -9.93
C ILE A 29 -0.89 -4.98 -10.39
N PRO A 30 -0.15 -4.29 -11.27
CA PRO A 30 1.10 -4.80 -11.79
C PRO A 30 2.24 -4.72 -10.76
N ASN A 31 3.09 -5.76 -10.73
CA ASN A 31 4.18 -5.90 -9.74
C ASN A 31 5.18 -4.73 -9.73
N TRP A 32 5.34 -4.02 -10.86
CA TRP A 32 6.25 -2.88 -10.92
C TRP A 32 5.85 -1.76 -9.96
N ILE A 33 4.55 -1.61 -9.62
CA ILE A 33 4.11 -0.59 -8.67
C ILE A 33 4.64 -0.89 -7.27
N SER A 34 4.44 -2.11 -6.77
CA SER A 34 4.99 -2.55 -5.49
C SER A 34 6.53 -2.50 -5.51
N GLY A 35 7.16 -2.85 -6.64
CA GLY A 35 8.61 -2.75 -6.81
C GLY A 35 9.12 -1.31 -6.68
N LEU A 36 8.48 -0.35 -7.34
CA LEU A 36 8.83 1.07 -7.24
C LEU A 36 8.59 1.60 -5.83
N LEU A 37 7.49 1.23 -5.17
CA LEU A 37 7.27 1.60 -3.76
C LEU A 37 8.43 1.13 -2.87
N ILE A 38 8.91 -0.10 -3.04
CA ILE A 38 10.05 -0.61 -2.27
C ILE A 38 11.33 0.16 -2.60
N ILE A 39 11.60 0.41 -3.89
CA ILE A 39 12.83 1.11 -4.33
C ILE A 39 12.86 2.56 -3.80
N PHE A 40 11.75 3.28 -3.90
CA PHE A 40 11.68 4.69 -3.50
C PHE A 40 11.57 4.90 -1.99
N PHE A 41 11.29 3.85 -1.21
CA PHE A 41 11.30 3.94 0.25
C PHE A 41 12.68 4.34 0.79
N VAL A 42 13.76 3.75 0.26
CA VAL A 42 15.14 4.03 0.73
C VAL A 42 15.52 5.51 0.59
N PRO A 43 15.43 6.15 -0.60
CA PRO A 43 15.76 7.56 -0.72
C PRO A 43 14.80 8.46 0.08
N ALA A 44 13.51 8.11 0.20
CA ALA A 44 12.57 8.84 1.03
C ALA A 44 12.93 8.78 2.53
N ALA A 45 13.27 7.60 3.04
CA ALA A 45 13.70 7.40 4.43
C ALA A 45 14.98 8.18 4.74
N LEU A 46 15.95 8.18 3.82
CA LEU A 46 17.19 8.95 3.96
C LEU A 46 16.92 10.47 3.93
N ALA A 47 16.02 10.94 3.07
CA ALA A 47 15.66 12.36 2.97
C ALA A 47 15.03 12.89 4.26
N VAL A 48 14.21 12.07 4.94
CA VAL A 48 13.60 12.40 6.23
C VAL A 48 14.54 12.11 7.42
N ARG A 49 15.75 11.56 7.15
CA ARG A 49 16.74 11.16 8.15
C ARG A 49 16.19 10.15 9.17
N LEU A 50 15.40 9.20 8.67
CA LEU A 50 14.83 8.14 9.48
C LEU A 50 15.95 7.33 10.16
N ALA A 51 15.82 7.06 11.46
CA ALA A 51 16.87 6.33 12.17
C ALA A 51 16.98 4.89 11.62
N PRO A 52 18.17 4.28 11.63
CA PRO A 52 18.34 2.90 11.13
C PRO A 52 17.42 1.89 11.83
N MET A 53 17.17 2.08 13.13
CA MET A 53 16.24 1.24 13.89
C MET A 53 14.80 1.39 13.39
N ASP A 54 14.36 2.61 13.09
CA ASP A 54 13.02 2.85 12.55
C ASP A 54 12.87 2.25 11.14
N MET A 55 13.90 2.34 10.30
CA MET A 55 13.92 1.65 9.00
C MET A 55 13.75 0.13 9.16
N ALA A 56 14.38 -0.47 10.16
CA ALA A 56 14.22 -1.89 10.46
C ALA A 56 12.80 -2.24 10.94
N ILE A 57 12.17 -1.36 11.74
CA ILE A 57 10.78 -1.52 12.16
C ILE A 57 9.84 -1.47 10.95
N HIS A 58 10.02 -0.50 10.06
CA HIS A 58 9.24 -0.38 8.81
C HIS A 58 9.36 -1.64 7.95
N LEU A 59 10.57 -2.18 7.80
CA LEU A 59 10.79 -3.43 7.10
C LEU A 59 10.10 -4.61 7.78
N GLY A 60 10.18 -4.70 9.12
CA GLY A 60 9.49 -5.73 9.90
C GLY A 60 7.98 -5.69 9.72
N VAL A 61 7.38 -4.49 9.73
CA VAL A 61 5.94 -4.28 9.49
C VAL A 61 5.57 -4.68 8.06
N ALA A 62 6.39 -4.35 7.06
CA ALA A 62 6.17 -4.74 5.67
C ALA A 62 6.20 -6.26 5.49
N ILE A 63 7.16 -6.96 6.12
CA ILE A 63 7.27 -8.42 6.07
C ILE A 63 6.07 -9.07 6.75
N ALA A 64 5.67 -8.58 7.93
CA ALA A 64 4.48 -9.07 8.62
C ALA A 64 3.22 -8.90 7.76
N ALA A 65 3.04 -7.72 7.15
CA ALA A 65 1.94 -7.44 6.24
C ALA A 65 1.97 -8.35 5.00
N LEU A 66 3.16 -8.66 4.46
CA LEU A 66 3.31 -9.59 3.34
C LEU A 66 2.91 -11.02 3.73
N ILE A 67 3.32 -11.51 4.91
CA ILE A 67 2.97 -12.84 5.39
C ILE A 67 1.44 -12.95 5.57
N VAL A 68 0.84 -11.97 6.24
CA VAL A 68 -0.62 -11.91 6.43
C VAL A 68 -1.34 -11.81 5.08
N GLY A 69 -0.90 -10.90 4.20
CA GLY A 69 -1.48 -10.73 2.87
C GLY A 69 -1.34 -11.97 1.99
N ALA A 70 -0.21 -12.68 2.06
CA ALA A 70 0.00 -13.95 1.37
C ALA A 70 -0.92 -15.05 1.91
N GLY A 71 -1.14 -15.09 3.23
CA GLY A 71 -2.14 -15.97 3.86
C GLY A 71 -3.55 -15.69 3.35
N MET A 72 -3.96 -14.41 3.31
CA MET A 72 -5.26 -13.99 2.75
C MET A 72 -5.39 -14.32 1.26
N PHE A 73 -4.31 -14.19 0.48
CA PHE A 73 -4.27 -14.60 -0.92
C PHE A 73 -4.44 -16.12 -1.08
N ALA A 74 -3.76 -16.92 -0.25
CA ALA A 74 -3.90 -18.38 -0.26
C ALA A 74 -5.33 -18.81 0.10
N LEU A 75 -5.99 -18.08 1.01
CA LEU A 75 -7.40 -18.25 1.36
C LEU A 75 -8.37 -17.67 0.31
N ARG A 76 -7.86 -17.04 -0.76
CA ARG A 76 -8.62 -16.39 -1.84
C ARG A 76 -9.49 -15.22 -1.38
N TRP A 77 -9.12 -14.56 -0.28
CA TRP A 77 -9.82 -13.39 0.26
C TRP A 77 -9.46 -12.10 -0.49
N ILE A 78 -8.20 -11.98 -0.90
CA ILE A 78 -7.69 -10.81 -1.65
C ILE A 78 -6.84 -11.25 -2.84
N GLY A 79 -6.66 -10.38 -3.82
CA GLY A 79 -5.78 -10.63 -4.96
C GLY A 79 -4.31 -10.62 -4.55
N GLY A 80 -3.47 -11.33 -5.31
CA GLY A 80 -2.02 -11.31 -5.09
C GLY A 80 -1.39 -9.94 -5.34
N GLY A 81 -2.02 -9.12 -6.20
CA GLY A 81 -1.64 -7.72 -6.40
C GLY A 81 -1.91 -6.87 -5.15
N ASP A 82 -3.10 -7.01 -4.56
CA ASP A 82 -3.49 -6.30 -3.33
C ASP A 82 -2.56 -6.65 -2.17
N ALA A 83 -2.25 -7.94 -1.99
CA ALA A 83 -1.35 -8.40 -0.94
C ALA A 83 0.04 -7.75 -1.04
N LYS A 84 0.58 -7.61 -2.26
CA LYS A 84 1.88 -6.97 -2.48
C LYS A 84 1.82 -5.45 -2.31
N LEU A 85 0.74 -4.82 -2.79
CA LEU A 85 0.52 -3.39 -2.60
C LEU A 85 0.38 -3.04 -1.11
N LEU A 86 -0.37 -3.86 -0.36
CA LEU A 86 -0.54 -3.73 1.08
C LEU A 86 0.81 -3.76 1.81
N ALA A 87 1.63 -4.78 1.53
CA ALA A 87 2.96 -4.91 2.13
C ALA A 87 3.85 -3.70 1.79
N ALA A 88 3.83 -3.27 0.52
CA ALA A 88 4.58 -2.10 0.08
C ALA A 88 4.09 -0.81 0.73
N ALA A 89 2.78 -0.61 0.92
CA ALA A 89 2.25 0.56 1.62
C ALA A 89 2.63 0.54 3.12
N CYS A 90 2.56 -0.63 3.76
CA CYS A 90 2.98 -0.82 5.15
C CYS A 90 4.47 -0.52 5.38
N LEU A 91 5.33 -0.75 4.39
CA LEU A 91 6.74 -0.35 4.44
C LEU A 91 6.89 1.18 4.61
N TRP A 92 6.07 1.98 3.92
CA TRP A 92 6.15 3.44 3.98
C TRP A 92 5.54 3.98 5.26
N LEU A 93 4.41 3.41 5.68
CA LEU A 93 3.62 3.90 6.80
C LEU A 93 4.17 3.46 8.16
N GLY A 94 4.94 2.38 8.20
CA GLY A 94 5.47 1.80 9.42
C GLY A 94 4.37 1.41 10.40
N LEU A 95 4.76 1.15 11.66
CA LEU A 95 3.83 0.65 12.67
C LEU A 95 2.69 1.64 12.97
N GLN A 96 2.99 2.94 12.97
CA GLN A 96 2.03 3.97 13.36
C GLN A 96 0.95 4.19 12.30
N GLY A 97 1.30 4.14 11.01
CA GLY A 97 0.36 4.41 9.92
C GLY A 97 -0.36 3.16 9.39
N SER A 98 0.28 1.98 9.47
CA SER A 98 -0.27 0.75 8.86
C SER A 98 -1.65 0.36 9.40
N GLY A 99 -1.90 0.51 10.70
CA GLY A 99 -3.20 0.16 11.29
C GLY A 99 -4.35 1.00 10.73
N MET A 100 -4.17 2.32 10.68
CA MET A 100 -5.18 3.23 10.12
C MET A 100 -5.35 3.04 8.62
N TYR A 101 -4.26 2.77 7.90
CA TYR A 101 -4.33 2.47 6.47
C TYR A 101 -5.15 1.22 6.17
N LEU A 102 -4.95 0.13 6.94
CA LEU A 102 -5.72 -1.10 6.82
C LEU A 102 -7.21 -0.86 7.09
N LEU A 103 -7.50 -0.13 8.18
CA LEU A 103 -8.88 0.20 8.56
C LEU A 103 -9.58 1.01 7.47
N TRP A 104 -8.97 2.09 7.00
CA TRP A 104 -9.57 2.93 5.96
C TRP A 104 -9.69 2.22 4.61
N THR A 105 -8.69 1.41 4.23
CA THR A 105 -8.75 0.61 3.01
C THR A 105 -9.91 -0.38 3.07
N GLY A 106 -10.08 -1.07 4.21
CA GLY A 106 -11.19 -2.00 4.43
C GLY A 106 -12.56 -1.31 4.43
N VAL A 107 -12.70 -0.20 5.16
CA VAL A 107 -13.96 0.57 5.23
C VAL A 107 -14.34 1.13 3.85
N MET A 108 -13.40 1.77 3.14
CA MET A 108 -13.67 2.36 1.83
C MET A 108 -13.91 1.31 0.76
N GLY A 109 -13.16 0.20 0.78
CA GLY A 109 -13.40 -0.93 -0.12
C GLY A 109 -14.77 -1.58 0.13
N GLY A 110 -15.15 -1.76 1.40
CA GLY A 110 -16.47 -2.26 1.78
C GLY A 110 -17.60 -1.32 1.35
N LEU A 111 -17.44 -0.01 1.58
CA LEU A 111 -18.38 1.00 1.11
C LEU A 111 -18.52 0.99 -0.42
N PHE A 112 -17.41 0.92 -1.15
CA PHE A 112 -17.42 0.82 -2.61
C PHE A 112 -18.16 -0.44 -3.09
N CYS A 113 -17.92 -1.59 -2.44
CA CYS A 113 -18.65 -2.83 -2.73
C CYS A 113 -20.16 -2.68 -2.50
N LEU A 114 -20.57 -2.06 -1.39
CA LEU A 114 -21.99 -1.79 -1.12
C LEU A 114 -22.61 -0.88 -2.20
N VAL A 115 -21.91 0.19 -2.60
CA VAL A 115 -22.37 1.09 -3.68
C VAL A 115 -22.57 0.31 -4.98
N LEU A 116 -21.63 -0.56 -5.36
CA LEU A 116 -21.76 -1.40 -6.56
C LEU A 116 -22.95 -2.37 -6.48
N ILE A 117 -23.19 -2.96 -5.31
CA ILE A 117 -24.34 -3.84 -5.08
C ILE A 117 -25.65 -3.05 -5.25
N PHE A 118 -25.78 -1.87 -4.64
CA PHE A 118 -26.98 -1.04 -4.77
C PHE A 118 -27.19 -0.52 -6.20
N ALA A 119 -26.11 -0.12 -6.89
CA ALA A 119 -26.17 0.32 -8.28
C ALA A 119 -26.65 -0.79 -9.23
N ARG A 120 -26.43 -2.07 -8.88
CA ARG A 120 -26.92 -3.22 -9.66
C ARG A 120 -28.41 -3.50 -9.43
N PHE A 121 -28.98 -3.07 -8.31
CA PHE A 121 -30.40 -3.29 -8.00
C PHE A 121 -31.34 -2.28 -8.69
N HIS A 122 -30.79 -1.21 -9.27
CA HIS A 122 -31.50 -0.27 -10.14
C HIS A 122 -31.24 -0.60 -11.61
#